data_AF-A0A0E2BDR0-F1
#
_entry.id   AF-A0A0E2BDR0-F1
#
_cell.length_a   1.000
_cell.length_b   1.000
_cell.length_c   1.000
_cell.angle_alpha   90.00
_cell.angle_beta   90.00
_cell.angle_gamma   90.00
#
_symmetry.space_group_name_H-M   'P 1'
#
loop_
_entity.id
_entity.type
_entity.pdbx_description
1 polymer ?
#
loop_
_entity_poly.entity_id
_entity_poly.type
_entity_poly.pdbx_seq_one_letter_code
_entity_poly.pdbx_strand_id
1 'polypeptide(L)'
;MNSKPWSKLQRRLYNLIDENLNFQIHCVVYPMNSQLGSTGLPRYWITLDKNILWDYPRQFIDKKLKKDGIIKTYPYNTDISEISDLIEEYIQTDKEELFKKHFEKDLWGLVNILKAADRRIGIRRLFLLKKKTKNRAALSIIEKRLQAAIPATS
;
A
#
# COMPACT_ATOMS: atom_id res chain seq x y z
N MET A 1 -5.81 -18.90 13.61
CA MET A 1 -4.65 -18.34 12.89
C MET A 1 -4.18 -17.11 13.65
N ASN A 2 -2.99 -17.15 14.27
CA ASN A 2 -2.44 -16.01 14.99
C ASN A 2 -2.13 -14.90 13.98
N SER A 3 -2.92 -13.84 13.97
CA SER A 3 -2.62 -12.66 13.17
C SER A 3 -1.28 -12.08 13.64
N LYS A 4 -0.34 -11.87 12.72
CA LYS A 4 0.87 -11.10 13.04
C LYS A 4 0.41 -9.71 13.50
N PRO A 5 0.89 -9.19 14.64
CA PRO A 5 0.43 -7.90 15.13
C PRO A 5 0.71 -6.81 14.09
N TRP A 6 -0.32 -6.04 13.72
CA TRP A 6 -0.23 -4.92 12.77
C TRP A 6 0.95 -4.00 13.09
N SER A 7 1.16 -3.67 14.36
CA SER A 7 2.26 -2.82 14.81
C SER A 7 3.65 -3.36 14.45
N LYS A 8 3.85 -4.70 14.48
CA LYS A 8 5.12 -5.33 14.08
C LYS A 8 5.31 -5.27 12.57
N LEU A 9 4.25 -5.51 11.80
CA LEU A 9 4.27 -5.41 10.34
C LEU A 9 4.56 -3.97 9.90
N GLN A 10 3.83 -3.00 10.46
CA GLN A 10 3.96 -1.57 10.19
C GLN A 10 5.38 -1.08 10.48
N ARG A 11 5.96 -1.44 11.63
CA ARG A 11 7.34 -1.08 11.99
C ARG A 11 8.35 -1.60 10.97
N ARG A 12 8.21 -2.87 10.55
CA ARG A 12 9.11 -3.46 9.54
C ARG A 12 8.96 -2.80 8.18
N LEU A 13 7.75 -2.40 7.80
CA LEU A 13 7.54 -1.61 6.59
C LEU A 13 8.22 -0.26 6.68
N TYR A 14 8.07 0.47 7.79
CA TYR A 14 8.68 1.80 7.96
C TYR A 14 10.22 1.77 7.90
N ASN A 15 10.87 0.67 8.27
CA ASN A 15 12.32 0.52 8.06
C ASN A 15 12.73 0.57 6.57
N LEU A 16 11.79 0.40 5.64
CA LEU A 16 12.00 0.44 4.20
C LEU A 16 11.56 1.78 3.58
N ILE A 17 10.81 2.61 4.29
CA ILE A 17 10.28 3.87 3.76
C ILE A 17 11.35 4.96 3.81
N ASP A 18 11.40 5.80 2.77
CA ASP A 18 12.27 6.98 2.72
C ASP A 18 11.92 7.96 3.84
N GLU A 19 12.92 8.31 4.66
CA GLU A 19 12.77 9.15 5.85
C GLU A 19 12.36 10.60 5.52
N ASN A 20 12.59 11.04 4.28
CA ASN A 20 12.18 12.37 3.82
C ASN A 20 10.70 12.42 3.43
N LEU A 21 10.00 11.28 3.44
CA LEU A 21 8.57 11.21 3.19
C LEU A 21 7.81 11.25 4.51
N ASN A 22 6.86 12.17 4.64
CA ASN A 22 5.82 12.09 5.65
C ASN A 22 4.75 11.07 5.23
N PHE A 23 5.19 9.83 5.02
CA PHE A 23 4.39 8.69 4.65
C PHE A 23 3.86 8.00 5.90
N GLN A 24 2.56 7.73 5.93
CA GLN A 24 1.97 6.92 7.00
C GLN A 24 1.01 5.91 6.39
N ILE A 25 1.01 4.69 6.93
CA ILE A 25 0.01 3.67 6.64
C ILE A 25 -0.73 3.35 7.93
N HIS A 26 -2.05 3.20 7.82
CA HIS A 26 -2.94 2.97 8.94
C HIS A 26 -3.80 1.75 8.67
N CYS A 27 -4.14 1.01 9.73
CA CYS A 27 -5.08 -0.10 9.71
C CYS A 27 -5.94 -0.01 10.97
N VAL A 28 -7.25 0.02 10.79
CA VAL A 28 -8.24 0.03 11.88
C VAL A 28 -9.38 -0.92 11.54
N VAL A 29 -9.89 -1.62 12.54
CA VAL A 29 -11.13 -2.39 12.44
C VAL A 29 -12.21 -1.67 13.24
N TYR A 30 -13.18 -1.08 12.54
CA TYR A 30 -14.32 -0.42 13.17
C TYR A 30 -15.33 -1.47 13.63
N PRO A 31 -15.78 -1.46 14.89
CA PRO A 31 -16.84 -2.36 15.33
C PRO A 31 -18.17 -1.92 14.69
N MET A 32 -18.80 -2.81 13.95
CA MET A 32 -20.20 -2.71 13.56
C MET A 32 -21.03 -3.60 14.47
N ASN A 33 -21.76 -2.96 15.39
CA ASN A 33 -22.72 -3.64 16.25
C ASN A 33 -24.10 -3.53 15.60
N SER A 34 -24.65 -4.66 15.16
CA SER A 34 -26.04 -4.76 14.68
C SER A 34 -26.84 -5.69 15.59
N GLN A 35 -28.17 -5.58 15.55
CA GLN A 35 -29.07 -6.48 16.29
C GLN A 35 -28.94 -7.95 15.84
N LEU A 36 -28.37 -8.20 14.66
CA LEU A 36 -28.20 -9.53 14.06
C LEU A 36 -26.75 -10.05 14.14
N GLY A 37 -25.85 -9.35 14.84
CA GLY A 37 -24.47 -9.75 15.05
C GLY A 37 -23.48 -8.58 15.02
N SER A 38 -22.27 -8.82 15.54
CA SER A 38 -21.15 -7.89 15.48
C SER A 38 -20.20 -8.28 14.35
N THR A 39 -19.91 -7.37 13.43
CA THR A 39 -18.87 -7.54 12.40
C THR A 39 -17.84 -6.42 12.52
N GLY A 40 -16.58 -6.69 12.18
CA GLY A 40 -15.58 -5.64 12.04
C GLY A 40 -15.62 -5.09 10.62
N LEU A 41 -15.67 -3.77 10.44
CA LEU A 41 -15.39 -3.13 9.16
C LEU A 41 -13.95 -2.62 9.15
N PRO A 42 -13.07 -3.32 8.43
CA PRO A 42 -11.69 -2.95 8.44
C PRO A 42 -11.36 -1.93 7.35
N ARG A 43 -10.43 -1.02 7.66
CA ARG A 43 -9.98 0.05 6.78
C ARG A 43 -8.46 0.12 6.79
N TYR A 44 -7.87 0.15 5.60
CA TYR A 44 -6.50 0.58 5.41
C TYR A 44 -6.48 1.91 4.69
N TRP A 45 -5.56 2.79 5.07
CA TRP A 45 -5.29 3.97 4.26
C TRP A 45 -3.84 4.40 4.36
N ILE A 46 -3.37 5.05 3.31
CA ILE A 46 -2.03 5.63 3.20
C ILE A 46 -2.17 7.14 3.06
N THR A 47 -1.40 7.87 3.84
CA THR A 47 -1.25 9.31 3.72
C THR A 47 0.15 9.69 3.31
N LEU A 48 0.26 10.75 2.51
CA LEU A 48 1.50 11.50 2.27
C LEU A 48 1.22 12.97 2.58
N ASP A 49 2.03 13.59 3.44
CA ASP A 49 1.83 15.00 3.84
C ASP A 49 0.40 15.29 4.31
N LYS A 50 -0.18 14.37 5.11
CA LYS A 50 -1.57 14.38 5.60
C LYS A 50 -2.66 14.19 4.53
N ASN A 51 -2.30 14.06 3.26
CA ASN A 51 -3.25 13.77 2.18
C ASN A 51 -3.42 12.27 2.00
N ILE A 52 -4.66 11.77 2.00
CA ILE A 52 -4.96 10.35 1.74
C ILE A 52 -4.72 10.07 0.26
N LEU A 53 -3.73 9.22 -0.04
CA LEU A 53 -3.40 8.80 -1.40
C LEU A 53 -4.11 7.51 -1.81
N TRP A 54 -4.28 6.60 -0.84
CA TRP A 54 -4.87 5.29 -1.06
C TRP A 54 -5.76 4.95 0.14
N ASP A 55 -6.96 4.44 -0.11
CA ASP A 55 -7.97 4.17 0.91
C ASP A 55 -8.80 2.95 0.54
N TYR A 56 -8.63 1.89 1.30
CA TYR A 56 -9.47 0.70 1.28
C TYR A 56 -10.39 0.71 2.51
N PRO A 57 -11.71 0.52 2.34
CA PRO A 57 -12.35 0.08 1.10
C PRO A 57 -12.76 1.21 0.16
N ARG A 58 -12.72 2.47 0.60
CA ARG A 58 -13.39 3.61 -0.07
C ARG A 58 -13.16 3.70 -1.58
N GLN A 59 -11.93 3.52 -2.06
CA GLN A 59 -11.59 3.61 -3.49
C GLN A 59 -11.92 2.35 -4.32
N PHE A 60 -12.50 1.33 -3.67
CA PHE A 60 -12.71 0.00 -4.19
C PHE A 60 -14.14 -0.53 -3.98
N ILE A 61 -15.03 0.22 -3.33
CA ILE A 61 -16.44 -0.16 -3.11
C ILE A 61 -17.17 -0.40 -4.44
N ASP A 62 -17.03 0.52 -5.39
CA ASP A 62 -17.71 0.42 -6.70
C ASP A 62 -16.90 -0.33 -7.76
N LYS A 63 -15.66 -0.72 -7.43
CA LYS A 63 -14.83 -1.47 -8.35
C LYS A 63 -15.23 -2.93 -8.25
N LYS A 64 -15.70 -3.51 -9.36
CA LYS A 64 -15.80 -4.96 -9.54
C LYS A 64 -14.38 -5.55 -9.49
N LEU A 65 -13.84 -5.74 -8.28
CA LEU A 65 -12.61 -6.47 -8.09
C LEU A 65 -12.91 -7.90 -8.50
N LYS A 66 -12.43 -8.28 -9.69
CA LYS A 66 -12.48 -9.67 -10.16
C LYS A 66 -11.44 -10.43 -9.36
N LYS A 67 -11.90 -11.26 -8.44
CA LYS A 67 -11.04 -12.19 -7.71
C LYS A 67 -11.55 -13.59 -7.99
N ASP A 68 -10.69 -14.46 -8.51
CA ASP A 68 -11.03 -15.86 -8.84
C ASP A 68 -12.28 -16.00 -9.74
N GLY A 69 -12.50 -15.04 -10.64
CA GLY A 69 -13.68 -15.00 -11.52
C GLY A 69 -14.96 -14.47 -10.88
N ILE A 70 -14.96 -14.18 -9.57
CA ILE A 70 -16.11 -13.68 -8.81
C ILE A 70 -16.01 -12.15 -8.67
N ILE A 71 -17.11 -11.45 -8.96
CA ILE A 71 -17.23 -10.00 -8.71
C ILE A 71 -17.58 -9.82 -7.24
N LYS A 72 -16.62 -9.32 -6.44
CA LYS A 72 -16.91 -8.91 -5.06
C LYS A 72 -17.50 -7.51 -5.04
N THR A 73 -18.67 -7.34 -4.42
CA THR A 73 -19.39 -6.07 -4.31
C THR A 73 -19.24 -5.39 -2.94
N TYR A 74 -18.64 -6.07 -1.95
CA TYR A 74 -18.42 -5.53 -0.61
C TYR A 74 -17.03 -5.92 -0.06
N PRO A 75 -16.35 -5.06 0.70
CA PRO A 75 -15.10 -5.40 1.36
C PRO A 75 -15.30 -6.49 2.43
N TYR A 76 -14.59 -7.61 2.29
CA TYR A 76 -14.73 -8.75 3.21
C TYR A 76 -13.58 -8.77 4.23
N ASN A 77 -13.83 -9.39 5.40
CA ASN A 77 -12.82 -9.59 6.45
C ASN A 77 -11.52 -10.25 5.94
N THR A 78 -11.60 -11.09 4.89
CA THR A 78 -10.43 -11.77 4.32
C THR A 78 -9.49 -10.85 3.53
N ASP A 79 -10.02 -9.77 2.95
CA ASP A 79 -9.22 -8.84 2.13
C ASP A 79 -8.14 -8.13 2.98
N ILE A 80 -8.35 -7.99 4.29
CA ILE A 80 -7.39 -7.39 5.22
C ILE A 80 -6.19 -8.28 5.49
N SER A 81 -6.45 -9.56 5.73
CA SER A 81 -5.39 -10.54 5.86
C SER A 81 -4.58 -10.57 4.58
N GLU A 82 -5.23 -10.47 3.42
CA GLU A 82 -4.56 -10.45 2.12
C GLU A 82 -3.74 -9.18 1.86
N ILE A 83 -4.25 -8.00 2.25
CA ILE A 83 -3.46 -6.76 2.21
C ILE A 83 -2.24 -6.89 3.14
N SER A 84 -2.42 -7.45 4.34
CA SER A 84 -1.33 -7.68 5.28
C SER A 84 -0.30 -8.68 4.75
N ASP A 85 -0.75 -9.76 4.14
CA ASP A 85 0.09 -10.79 3.53
C ASP A 85 0.86 -10.22 2.32
N LEU A 86 0.23 -9.35 1.52
CA LEU A 86 0.89 -8.65 0.41
C LEU A 86 1.99 -7.70 0.92
N ILE A 87 1.73 -6.96 2.01
CA ILE A 87 2.74 -6.10 2.65
C ILE A 87 3.89 -6.96 3.20
N GLU A 88 3.57 -8.08 3.87
CA GLU A 88 4.58 -9.00 4.37
C GLU A 88 5.43 -9.58 3.23
N GLU A 89 4.80 -10.05 2.15
CA GLU A 89 5.47 -10.55 0.95
C GLU A 89 6.39 -9.48 0.36
N TYR A 90 5.94 -8.23 0.27
CA TYR A 90 6.74 -7.11 -0.20
C TYR A 90 7.98 -6.88 0.68
N ILE A 91 7.82 -6.87 2.01
CA ILE A 91 8.93 -6.67 2.95
C ILE A 91 9.97 -7.78 2.83
N GLN A 92 9.53 -9.03 2.64
CA GLN A 92 10.42 -10.19 2.49
C GLN A 92 11.10 -10.25 1.12
N THR A 93 10.60 -9.50 0.12
CA THR A 93 11.18 -9.48 -1.21
C THR A 93 12.45 -8.63 -1.21
N ASP A 94 13.51 -9.22 -1.76
CA ASP A 94 14.81 -8.56 -1.88
C ASP A 94 14.80 -7.43 -2.94
N LYS A 95 15.64 -6.41 -2.75
CA LYS A 95 15.66 -5.21 -3.61
C LYS A 95 16.02 -5.52 -5.07
N GLU A 96 16.79 -6.57 -5.34
CA GLU A 96 17.14 -7.04 -6.69
C GLU A 96 15.93 -7.67 -7.40
N GLU A 97 14.98 -8.21 -6.64
CA GLU A 97 13.82 -8.96 -7.13
C GLU A 97 12.56 -8.11 -7.25
N LEU A 98 12.45 -7.00 -6.48
CA LEU A 98 11.25 -6.15 -6.43
C LEU A 98 10.67 -5.79 -7.81
N PHE A 99 11.52 -5.46 -8.79
CA PHE A 99 11.10 -5.07 -10.14
C PHE A 99 10.93 -6.24 -11.11
N LYS A 100 11.42 -7.43 -10.76
CA LYS A 100 11.31 -8.66 -11.55
C LYS A 100 10.07 -9.46 -11.16
N LYS A 101 9.74 -9.44 -9.86
CA LYS A 101 8.64 -10.20 -9.28
C LYS A 101 7.28 -9.65 -9.71
N HIS A 102 6.41 -10.55 -10.14
CA HIS A 102 4.98 -10.30 -10.26
C HIS A 102 4.30 -10.62 -8.92
N PHE A 103 3.58 -9.65 -8.37
CA PHE A 103 2.83 -9.80 -7.12
C PHE A 103 1.38 -10.14 -7.46
N GLU A 104 1.09 -11.43 -7.62
CA GLU A 104 -0.22 -11.96 -8.08
C GLU A 104 -1.41 -11.42 -7.27
N LYS A 105 -1.20 -11.20 -5.97
CA LYS A 105 -2.23 -10.74 -5.04
C LYS A 105 -2.36 -9.22 -4.92
N ASP A 106 -1.67 -8.44 -5.76
CA ASP A 106 -1.81 -6.98 -5.76
C ASP A 106 -3.10 -6.50 -6.46
N LEU A 107 -4.24 -6.83 -5.87
CA LEU A 107 -5.56 -6.46 -6.38
C LEU A 107 -5.86 -4.96 -6.22
N TRP A 108 -5.13 -4.28 -5.34
CA TRP A 108 -5.39 -2.89 -4.95
C TRP A 108 -4.35 -1.89 -5.48
N GLY A 109 -3.37 -2.36 -6.26
CA GLY A 109 -2.27 -1.55 -6.79
C GLY A 109 -1.33 -1.01 -5.71
N LEU A 110 -1.28 -1.66 -4.55
CA LEU A 110 -0.50 -1.25 -3.39
C LEU A 110 1.00 -1.36 -3.65
N VAL A 111 1.45 -2.36 -4.41
CA VAL A 111 2.89 -2.64 -4.61
C VAL A 111 3.61 -1.47 -5.27
N ASN A 112 2.98 -0.79 -6.24
CA ASN A 112 3.59 0.37 -6.88
C ASN A 112 3.72 1.57 -5.92
N ILE A 113 2.82 1.71 -4.94
CA ILE A 113 2.89 2.73 -3.89
C ILE A 113 4.05 2.42 -2.95
N LEU A 114 4.20 1.15 -2.54
CA LEU A 114 5.31 0.71 -1.71
C LEU A 114 6.66 0.90 -2.43
N LYS A 115 6.75 0.49 -3.70
CA LYS A 115 7.96 0.71 -4.54
C LYS A 115 8.32 2.18 -4.65
N ALA A 116 7.33 3.07 -4.76
CA ALA A 116 7.58 4.51 -4.83
C ALA A 116 8.19 5.03 -3.51
N ALA A 117 7.67 4.57 -2.37
CA ALA A 117 8.11 5.01 -1.05
C ALA A 117 9.39 4.34 -0.53
N ASP A 118 9.80 3.22 -1.14
CA ASP A 118 10.90 2.38 -0.65
C ASP A 118 12.28 3.01 -0.87
N ARG A 119 13.02 3.27 0.22
CA ARG A 119 14.35 3.88 0.20
C ARG A 119 15.42 3.01 -0.44
N ARG A 120 15.22 1.69 -0.51
CA ARG A 120 16.13 0.77 -1.22
C ARG A 120 16.12 1.02 -2.73
N ILE A 121 15.06 1.66 -3.23
CA ILE A 121 14.89 2.00 -4.64
C ILE A 121 15.46 3.40 -4.89
N GLY A 122 16.61 3.44 -5.56
CA GLY A 122 17.26 4.68 -5.97
C GLY A 122 16.56 5.40 -7.13
N ILE A 123 16.95 6.66 -7.34
CA ILE A 123 16.33 7.60 -8.29
C ILE A 123 16.20 7.04 -9.72
N ARG A 124 17.24 6.37 -10.23
CA ARG A 124 17.20 5.77 -11.58
C ARG A 124 16.04 4.78 -11.74
N ARG A 125 15.80 3.92 -10.74
CA ARG A 125 14.69 2.94 -10.76
C ARG A 125 13.34 3.61 -10.53
N LEU A 126 13.28 4.68 -9.72
CA LEU A 126 12.06 5.49 -9.58
C LEU A 126 11.63 6.14 -10.91
N PHE A 127 12.55 6.66 -11.71
CA PHE A 127 12.23 7.19 -13.04
C PHE A 127 11.64 6.10 -13.96
N LEU A 128 12.17 4.88 -13.91
CA LEU A 128 11.62 3.75 -14.66
C LEU A 128 10.21 3.39 -14.17
N LEU A 129 9.98 3.41 -12.85
CA LEU A 129 8.65 3.19 -12.28
C LEU A 129 7.67 4.29 -12.74
N LYS A 130 8.07 5.57 -12.70
CA LYS A 130 7.26 6.72 -13.13
C LYS A 130 6.76 6.56 -14.56
N LYS A 131 7.63 6.10 -15.47
CA LYS A 131 7.28 5.90 -16.89
C LYS A 131 6.30 4.76 -17.13
N LYS A 132 6.30 3.73 -16.27
CA LYS A 132 5.51 2.50 -16.46
C LYS A 132 4.19 2.49 -15.71
N THR A 133 4.13 3.12 -14.54
CA THR A 133 2.95 3.04 -13.67
C THR A 133 1.90 4.09 -14.03
N LYS A 134 0.63 3.69 -13.95
CA LYS A 134 -0.53 4.61 -14.01
C LYS A 134 -1.12 4.88 -12.61
N ASN A 135 -0.49 4.36 -11.57
CA ASN A 135 -0.96 4.53 -10.20
C ASN A 135 -0.69 5.96 -9.71
N ARG A 136 -1.76 6.76 -9.55
CA ARG A 136 -1.67 8.17 -9.13
C ARG A 136 -1.03 8.36 -7.75
N ALA A 137 -1.30 7.47 -6.80
CA ALA A 137 -0.69 7.51 -5.47
C ALA A 137 0.83 7.28 -5.56
N ALA A 138 1.26 6.28 -6.35
CA ALA A 138 2.67 6.03 -6.59
C ALA A 138 3.36 7.21 -7.28
N LEU A 139 2.72 7.80 -8.30
CA LEU A 139 3.25 8.98 -9.00
C LEU A 139 3.46 10.17 -8.06
N SER A 140 2.50 10.43 -7.16
CA SER A 140 2.60 11.52 -6.16
C SER A 140 3.81 11.33 -5.23
N ILE A 141 4.05 10.10 -4.77
CA ILE A 141 5.21 9.78 -3.93
C ILE A 141 6.52 9.92 -4.72
N ILE A 142 6.56 9.41 -5.95
CA ILE A 142 7.77 9.52 -6.81
C ILE A 142 8.13 10.98 -7.01
N GLU A 143 7.16 11.85 -7.31
CA GLU A 143 7.41 13.28 -7.51
C GLU A 143 7.98 13.95 -6.28
N LYS A 144 7.45 13.64 -5.10
CA LYS A 144 8.01 14.14 -3.83
C LYS A 144 9.46 13.72 -3.62
N ARG A 145 9.78 12.44 -3.87
CA ARG A 145 11.16 11.93 -3.75
C ARG A 145 12.11 12.56 -4.77
N LEU A 146 11.65 12.78 -5.99
CA LEU A 146 12.44 13.44 -7.03
C LEU A 146 12.71 14.90 -6.69
N GLN A 147 11.72 15.63 -6.16
CA GLN A 147 11.90 17.00 -5.69
C GLN A 147 12.91 17.09 -4.55
N ALA A 148 12.84 16.18 -3.58
CA ALA A 148 13.79 16.14 -2.46
C ALA A 148 15.23 15.80 -2.89
N ALA A 149 15.39 15.08 -4.00
CA ALA A 149 16.70 14.71 -4.53
C ALA A 149 17.36 15.79 -5.41
N ILE A 150 16.60 16.81 -5.83
CA ILE A 150 17.17 17.98 -6.50
C ILE A 150 17.64 18.92 -5.39
N PRO A 151 18.95 19.15 -5.23
CA PRO A 151 19.42 20.14 -4.26
C PRO A 151 18.80 21.49 -4.62
N ALA A 152 18.32 22.22 -3.61
CA ALA A 152 17.82 23.57 -3.79
C ALA A 152 18.91 24.40 -4.49
N THR A 153 18.74 24.67 -5.78
CA THR A 153 19.53 25.68 -6.46
C THR A 153 19.02 27.03 -5.97
N SER A 154 19.94 27.78 -5.36
CA SER A 154 19.85 29.18 -4.89
C SER A 154 19.37 29.37 -3.45
#